data_AF-A0A196SBR0-F1
#
_entry.id   AF-A0A196SBR0-F1
#
_cell.length_a   1.000
_cell.length_b   1.000
_cell.length_c   1.000
_cell.angle_alpha   90.00
_cell.angle_beta   90.00
_cell.angle_gamma   90.00
#
_symmetry.space_group_name_H-M   'P 1'
#
loop_
_entity.id
_entity.type
_entity.pdbx_description
1 polymer ?
#
loop_
_entity_poly.entity_id
_entity_poly.type
_entity_poly.pdbx_seq_one_letter_code
_entity_poly.pdbx_strand_id
1 'polypeptide(L)'
;MIKSPSEEEKAQLSAIGYEMDGTDMKMDADGIKAMIGIQKEERRQYHAKNELHMKEVLRNTIQKEFRSRGEVVVVVNGEKEDTILPIEERESLLNQFCDKAMANVSTRMFLSELLAFFEKQLKSPKVCELILNDAVFTLNGEKYLKEAIFTLCSVLCFIPHMTSQDEDSTASGAFQDRVWTLGSIVNDASLKRWIRVLKKRKVEQGVVRIRETETSCLHQKPRRSWCSF
;
A
#
# COMPACT_ATOMS: atom_id res chain seq x y z
N MET A 1 -31.28 35.99 34.55
CA MET A 1 -29.87 36.18 34.13
C MET A 1 -29.48 35.00 33.27
N ILE A 2 -29.35 35.20 31.96
CA ILE A 2 -28.94 34.15 31.01
C ILE A 2 -27.41 34.08 31.08
N LYS A 3 -26.87 32.90 31.43
CA LYS A 3 -25.43 32.68 31.43
C LYS A 3 -24.94 32.62 29.98
N SER A 4 -23.95 33.44 29.67
CA SER A 4 -23.19 33.39 28.42
C SER A 4 -22.51 32.01 28.26
N PRO A 5 -22.42 31.46 27.04
CA PRO A 5 -21.74 30.19 26.78
C PRO A 5 -20.29 30.23 27.28
N SER A 6 -19.84 29.12 27.86
CA SER A 6 -18.45 28.95 28.30
C SER A 6 -17.48 29.01 27.11
N GLU A 7 -16.22 29.36 27.38
CA GLU A 7 -15.14 29.37 26.38
C GLU A 7 -15.00 28.00 25.67
N GLU A 8 -15.26 26.90 26.39
CA GLU A 8 -15.23 25.53 25.85
C GLU A 8 -16.35 25.29 24.83
N GLU A 9 -17.57 25.77 25.10
CA GLU A 9 -18.70 25.67 24.17
C GLU A 9 -18.47 26.52 22.92
N LYS A 10 -17.89 27.72 23.06
CA LYS A 10 -17.51 28.57 21.92
C LYS A 10 -16.44 27.94 21.06
N ALA A 11 -15.43 27.32 21.67
CA ALA A 11 -14.37 26.61 20.94
C ALA A 11 -14.93 25.38 20.17
N GLN A 12 -15.90 24.67 20.76
CA GLN A 12 -16.57 23.54 20.11
C GLN A 12 -17.44 23.99 18.93
N LEU A 13 -18.16 25.11 19.05
CA LEU A 13 -18.97 25.69 17.97
C LEU A 13 -18.12 26.23 16.82
N SER A 14 -16.98 26.86 17.13
CA SER A 14 -16.01 27.32 16.12
C SER A 14 -15.36 26.15 15.38
N ALA A 15 -15.03 25.05 16.08
CA ALA A 15 -14.46 23.85 15.48
C ALA A 15 -15.39 23.11 14.49
N ILE A 16 -16.70 23.43 14.49
CA ILE A 16 -17.70 22.88 13.57
C ILE A 16 -18.19 23.90 12.53
N GLY A 17 -17.52 25.05 12.38
CA GLY A 17 -17.77 26.02 11.31
C GLY A 17 -18.99 26.91 11.49
N TYR A 18 -19.50 27.04 12.72
CA TYR A 18 -20.61 27.94 13.03
C TYR A 18 -20.08 29.35 13.36
N GLU A 19 -20.36 30.33 12.51
CA GLU A 19 -20.21 31.75 12.87
C GLU A 19 -21.50 32.22 13.54
N MET A 20 -21.38 32.75 14.76
CA MET A 20 -22.51 33.40 15.44
C MET A 20 -22.80 34.75 14.78
N ASP A 21 -23.52 34.72 13.65
CA ASP A 21 -24.29 35.89 13.20
C ASP A 21 -25.29 36.21 14.31
N GLY A 22 -25.38 37.47 14.72
CA GLY A 22 -26.07 37.99 15.91
C GLY A 22 -27.59 37.84 15.91
N THR A 23 -28.15 36.84 15.23
CA THR A 23 -29.53 36.38 15.41
C THR A 23 -29.57 35.36 16.54
N ASP A 24 -30.28 35.72 17.62
CA ASP A 24 -30.41 34.98 18.88
C ASP A 24 -31.24 33.68 18.70
N MET A 25 -30.74 32.74 17.91
CA MET A 25 -31.21 31.36 17.90
C MET A 25 -30.61 30.63 19.11
N LYS A 26 -31.31 30.72 20.25
CA LYS A 26 -30.99 29.97 21.46
C LYS A 26 -31.27 28.49 21.25
N MET A 27 -30.31 27.76 20.69
CA MET A 27 -30.25 26.31 20.83
C MET A 27 -29.83 26.00 22.26
N ASP A 28 -30.61 25.18 22.97
CA ASP A 28 -30.24 24.75 24.32
C ASP A 28 -29.03 23.80 24.26
N ALA A 29 -28.35 23.64 25.39
CA ALA A 29 -27.14 22.81 25.49
C ALA A 29 -27.40 21.36 25.06
N ASP A 30 -28.62 20.87 25.28
CA ASP A 30 -29.05 19.53 24.86
C ASP A 30 -29.18 19.41 23.33
N GLY A 31 -29.70 20.44 22.65
CA GLY A 31 -29.75 20.53 21.20
C GLY A 31 -28.36 20.61 20.54
N ILE A 32 -27.42 21.36 21.13
CA ILE A 32 -26.02 21.40 20.66
C ILE A 32 -25.35 20.03 20.80
N LYS A 33 -25.55 19.37 21.96
CA LYS A 33 -25.00 18.03 22.21
C LYS A 33 -25.57 16.97 21.26
N ALA A 34 -26.86 17.04 20.96
CA ALA A 34 -27.51 16.18 19.99
C ALA A 34 -26.93 16.37 18.57
N MET A 35 -26.73 17.61 18.14
CA MET A 35 -26.16 17.91 16.82
C MET A 35 -24.72 17.41 16.68
N ILE A 36 -23.89 17.62 17.70
CA ILE A 36 -22.51 17.07 17.74
C ILE A 36 -22.55 15.54 17.69
N GLY A 37 -23.51 14.92 18.38
CA GLY A 37 -23.74 13.47 18.34
C GLY A 37 -24.03 12.97 16.92
N ILE A 38 -24.97 13.64 16.23
CA ILE A 38 -25.35 13.33 14.84
C ILE A 38 -24.14 13.49 13.91
N GLN A 39 -23.42 14.61 13.96
CA GLN A 39 -22.25 14.84 13.10
C GLN A 39 -21.12 13.83 13.35
N LYS A 40 -20.90 13.43 14.61
CA LYS A 40 -19.93 12.38 14.93
C LYS A 40 -20.34 11.05 14.32
N GLU A 41 -21.62 10.71 14.38
CA GLU A 41 -22.15 9.49 13.80
C GLU A 41 -22.11 9.51 12.27
N GLU A 42 -22.50 10.60 11.62
CA GLU A 42 -22.36 10.80 10.17
C GLU A 42 -20.90 10.66 9.73
N ARG A 43 -19.95 11.23 10.49
CA ARG A 43 -18.52 11.09 10.20
C ARG A 43 -18.06 9.64 10.32
N ARG A 44 -18.51 8.90 11.34
CA ARG A 44 -18.22 7.46 11.47
C ARG A 44 -18.77 6.65 10.30
N GLN A 45 -20.02 6.90 9.92
CA GLN A 45 -20.66 6.24 8.78
C GLN A 45 -19.93 6.54 7.47
N TYR A 46 -19.51 7.80 7.27
CA TYR A 46 -18.69 8.18 6.12
C TYR A 46 -17.35 7.44 6.10
N HIS A 47 -16.63 7.38 7.22
CA HIS A 47 -15.37 6.64 7.30
C HIS A 47 -15.55 5.15 7.06
N ALA A 48 -16.59 4.52 7.62
CA ALA A 48 -16.89 3.11 7.39
C ALA A 48 -17.21 2.83 5.91
N LYS A 49 -18.04 3.67 5.29
CA LYS A 49 -18.37 3.56 3.86
C LYS A 49 -17.14 3.78 2.97
N ASN A 50 -16.30 4.77 3.30
CA ASN A 50 -15.07 5.04 2.57
C ASN A 50 -14.06 3.90 2.73
N GLU A 51 -13.96 3.27 3.90
CA GLU A 51 -13.10 2.11 4.10
C GLU A 51 -13.54 0.93 3.22
N LEU A 52 -14.84 0.63 3.18
CA LEU A 52 -15.39 -0.40 2.30
C LEU A 52 -15.12 -0.09 0.83
N HIS A 53 -15.32 1.16 0.40
CA HIS A 53 -14.99 1.63 -0.95
C HIS A 53 -13.50 1.40 -1.27
N MET A 54 -12.60 1.80 -0.38
CA MET A 54 -11.15 1.63 -0.60
C MET A 54 -10.72 0.16 -0.64
N LYS A 55 -11.35 -0.72 0.16
CA LYS A 55 -11.14 -2.18 0.09
C LYS A 55 -11.59 -2.74 -1.26
N GLU A 56 -12.73 -2.30 -1.77
CA GLU A 56 -13.23 -2.69 -3.09
C GLU A 56 -12.31 -2.22 -4.22
N VAL A 57 -11.87 -0.95 -4.19
CA VAL A 57 -10.90 -0.41 -5.15
C VAL A 57 -9.60 -1.21 -5.11
N LEU A 58 -9.09 -1.53 -3.92
CA LEU A 58 -7.86 -2.33 -3.77
C LEU A 58 -8.00 -3.67 -4.50
N ARG A 59 -9.06 -4.42 -4.17
CA ARG A 59 -9.34 -5.73 -4.77
C ARG A 59 -9.45 -5.63 -6.29
N ASN A 60 -10.25 -4.70 -6.79
CA ASN A 60 -10.47 -4.51 -8.22
C ASN A 60 -9.19 -4.10 -8.94
N THR A 61 -8.35 -3.27 -8.31
CA THR A 61 -7.07 -2.83 -8.88
C THR A 61 -6.09 -3.99 -8.94
N ILE A 62 -5.94 -4.77 -7.87
CA ILE A 62 -5.07 -5.95 -7.87
C ILE A 62 -5.57 -6.96 -8.91
N GLN A 63 -6.87 -7.26 -8.94
CA GLN A 63 -7.44 -8.17 -9.94
C GLN A 63 -7.21 -7.66 -11.37
N LYS A 64 -7.36 -6.36 -11.62
CA LYS A 64 -7.12 -5.78 -12.94
C LYS A 64 -5.65 -5.91 -13.35
N GLU A 65 -4.72 -5.51 -12.49
CA GLU A 65 -3.28 -5.55 -12.78
C GLU A 65 -2.76 -6.99 -12.91
N PHE A 66 -3.37 -7.95 -12.21
CA PHE A 66 -2.90 -9.33 -12.19
C PHE A 66 -3.63 -10.25 -13.18
N ARG A 67 -4.96 -10.19 -13.28
CA ARG A 67 -5.73 -11.01 -14.26
C ARG A 67 -5.46 -10.60 -15.70
N SER A 68 -5.16 -9.32 -15.96
CA SER A 68 -4.74 -8.88 -17.30
C SER A 68 -3.41 -9.51 -17.74
N ARG A 69 -2.62 -10.05 -16.81
CA ARG A 69 -1.34 -10.72 -17.08
C ARG A 69 -1.43 -12.25 -17.10
N GLY A 70 -2.63 -12.80 -16.91
CA GLY A 70 -2.84 -14.25 -16.78
C GLY A 70 -2.45 -14.73 -15.39
N GLU A 71 -3.27 -15.62 -14.84
CA GLU A 71 -2.93 -16.34 -13.62
C GLU A 71 -1.55 -16.99 -13.75
N VAL A 72 -0.78 -16.91 -12.67
CA VAL A 72 0.52 -17.55 -12.49
C VAL A 72 0.36 -19.04 -12.72
N VAL A 73 0.60 -19.46 -13.96
CA VAL A 73 0.90 -20.85 -14.29
C VAL A 73 2.41 -20.90 -14.44
N VAL A 74 3.05 -21.58 -13.50
CA VAL A 74 4.44 -22.00 -13.62
C VAL A 74 4.53 -22.91 -14.83
N VAL A 75 5.00 -22.39 -15.96
CA VAL A 75 5.33 -23.21 -17.13
C VAL A 75 6.82 -23.58 -17.05
N VAL A 76 7.07 -24.81 -16.61
CA VAL A 76 8.31 -25.52 -16.91
C VAL A 76 8.19 -26.00 -18.36
N ASN A 77 9.19 -25.70 -19.21
CA ASN A 77 9.32 -26.07 -20.64
C ASN A 77 8.62 -25.19 -21.70
N GLY A 78 8.91 -23.89 -21.70
CA GLY A 78 8.96 -23.11 -22.94
C GLY A 78 7.69 -22.33 -23.28
N GLU A 79 7.84 -21.01 -23.14
CA GLU A 79 7.13 -19.95 -23.88
C GLU A 79 5.67 -19.63 -23.50
N LYS A 80 5.54 -18.90 -22.39
CA LYS A 80 4.73 -17.68 -22.34
C LYS A 80 5.59 -16.56 -21.76
N GLU A 81 6.03 -15.65 -22.63
CA GLU A 81 6.69 -14.42 -22.20
C GLU A 81 5.61 -13.42 -21.77
N ASP A 82 5.56 -13.12 -20.47
CA ASP A 82 4.89 -11.93 -19.99
C ASP A 82 5.41 -10.72 -20.79
N THR A 83 4.51 -9.88 -21.31
CA THR A 83 4.90 -8.59 -21.86
C THR A 83 5.29 -7.66 -20.71
N ILE A 84 6.50 -7.86 -20.20
CA ILE A 84 7.06 -7.03 -19.13
C ILE A 84 7.65 -5.78 -19.79
N LEU A 85 7.30 -4.62 -19.24
CA LEU A 85 7.89 -3.36 -19.66
C LEU A 85 9.43 -3.46 -19.62
N PRO A 86 10.15 -2.88 -20.60
CA PRO A 86 11.60 -2.81 -20.58
C PRO A 86 12.13 -2.30 -19.23
N ILE A 87 13.27 -2.82 -18.78
CA ILE A 87 13.80 -2.49 -17.45
C ILE A 87 14.10 -1.00 -17.30
N GLU A 88 14.47 -0.31 -18.38
CA GLU A 88 14.68 1.14 -18.44
C GLU A 88 13.37 1.91 -18.20
N GLU A 89 12.26 1.45 -18.79
CA GLU A 89 10.94 2.05 -18.59
C GLU A 89 10.45 1.82 -17.15
N ARG A 90 10.64 0.61 -16.63
CA ARG A 90 10.34 0.28 -15.23
C ARG A 90 11.15 1.15 -14.26
N GLU A 91 12.43 1.37 -14.55
CA GLU A 91 13.27 2.25 -13.75
C GLU A 91 12.75 3.69 -13.78
N SER A 92 12.36 4.22 -14.94
CA SER A 92 11.75 5.55 -15.08
C SER A 92 10.45 5.67 -14.26
N LEU A 93 9.56 4.68 -14.36
CA LEU A 93 8.30 4.64 -13.62
C LEU A 93 8.53 4.55 -12.10
N LEU A 94 9.49 3.73 -11.67
CA LEU A 94 9.87 3.65 -10.25
C LEU A 94 10.43 4.99 -9.76
N ASN A 95 11.26 5.66 -10.56
CA ASN A 95 11.77 7.00 -10.23
C ASN A 95 10.61 7.98 -9.99
N GLN A 96 9.65 8.05 -10.91
CA GLN A 96 8.48 8.94 -10.79
C GLN A 96 7.64 8.62 -9.55
N PHE A 97 7.40 7.33 -9.28
CA PHE A 97 6.68 6.92 -8.09
C PHE A 97 7.42 7.34 -6.81
N CYS A 98 8.73 7.11 -6.75
CA CYS A 98 9.52 7.50 -5.59
C CYS A 98 9.54 9.03 -5.39
N ASP A 99 9.64 9.83 -6.45
CA ASP A 99 9.63 11.29 -6.33
C ASP A 99 8.33 11.81 -5.69
N LYS A 100 7.18 11.22 -6.08
CA LYS A 100 5.89 11.51 -5.44
C LYS A 100 5.83 10.99 -4.00
N ALA A 101 6.26 9.75 -3.78
CA ALA A 101 6.20 9.07 -2.49
C ALA A 101 7.15 9.69 -1.45
N MET A 102 8.18 10.43 -1.85
CA MET A 102 9.04 11.14 -0.89
C MET A 102 8.37 12.37 -0.27
N ALA A 103 7.29 12.88 -0.86
CA ALA A 103 6.56 14.05 -0.34
C ALA A 103 5.63 13.73 0.85
N ASN A 104 5.39 12.46 1.17
CA ASN A 104 4.42 12.05 2.19
C ASN A 104 5.02 11.00 3.14
N VAL A 105 4.80 11.17 4.46
CA VAL A 105 5.42 10.33 5.49
C VAL A 105 5.04 8.86 5.33
N SER A 106 3.75 8.57 5.13
CA SER A 106 3.22 7.21 5.01
C SER A 106 3.76 6.50 3.78
N THR A 107 3.91 7.22 2.66
CA THR A 107 4.46 6.65 1.42
C THR A 107 5.97 6.42 1.50
N ARG A 108 6.70 7.23 2.27
CA ARG A 108 8.13 6.99 2.53
C ARG A 108 8.36 5.68 3.30
N MET A 109 7.52 5.39 4.28
CA MET A 109 7.61 4.13 5.04
C MET A 109 7.48 2.92 4.10
N PHE A 110 6.54 2.98 3.16
CA PHE A 110 6.39 1.94 2.14
C PHE A 110 7.66 1.76 1.28
N LEU A 111 8.33 2.85 0.86
CA LEU A 111 9.61 2.74 0.14
C LEU A 111 10.72 2.11 1.00
N SER A 112 10.74 2.44 2.30
CA SER A 112 11.68 1.89 3.27
C SER A 112 11.49 0.39 3.49
N GLU A 113 10.24 -0.10 3.48
CA GLU A 113 9.91 -1.53 3.53
C GLU A 113 10.35 -2.26 2.25
N LEU A 114 10.14 -1.65 1.08
CA LEU A 114 10.62 -2.20 -0.21
C LEU A 114 12.14 -2.32 -0.25
N LEU A 115 12.86 -1.30 0.23
CA LEU A 115 14.32 -1.34 0.29
C LEU A 115 14.82 -2.50 1.15
N ALA A 116 14.25 -2.65 2.36
CA ALA A 116 14.60 -3.73 3.27
C ALA A 116 14.31 -5.11 2.65
N PHE A 117 13.17 -5.24 1.96
CA PHE A 117 12.82 -6.46 1.24
C PHE A 117 13.80 -6.78 0.10
N PHE A 118 14.12 -5.83 -0.78
CA PHE A 118 15.05 -6.08 -1.88
C PHE A 118 16.44 -6.50 -1.39
N GLU A 119 16.93 -5.85 -0.34
CA GLU A 119 18.22 -6.23 0.24
C GLU A 119 18.19 -7.61 0.88
N LYS A 120 17.08 -7.97 1.54
CA LYS A 120 16.91 -9.31 2.11
C LYS A 120 16.84 -10.37 1.02
N GLN A 121 16.05 -10.14 -0.03
CA GLN A 121 15.92 -11.06 -1.16
C GLN A 121 17.25 -11.30 -1.87
N LEU A 122 18.10 -10.27 -2.00
CA LEU A 122 19.41 -10.39 -2.65
C LEU A 122 20.41 -11.23 -1.83
N LYS A 123 20.26 -11.23 -0.50
CA LYS A 123 21.13 -11.99 0.42
C LYS A 123 20.60 -13.39 0.70
N SER A 124 19.30 -13.61 0.52
CA SER A 124 18.63 -14.87 0.83
C SER A 124 18.81 -15.90 -0.30
N PRO A 125 19.18 -17.16 0.03
CA PRO A 125 19.12 -18.26 -0.94
C PRO A 125 17.68 -18.75 -1.19
N LYS A 126 16.71 -18.27 -0.40
CA LYS A 126 15.29 -18.64 -0.44
C LYS A 126 14.44 -17.50 -0.99
N VAL A 127 13.29 -17.84 -1.55
CA VAL A 127 12.29 -16.82 -1.94
C VAL A 127 11.80 -16.11 -0.66
N CYS A 128 11.78 -14.78 -0.70
CA CYS A 128 11.26 -13.96 0.37
C CYS A 128 9.81 -13.55 0.08
N GLU A 129 9.00 -13.57 1.12
CA GLU A 129 7.62 -13.09 1.17
C GLU A 129 7.59 -11.74 1.89
N LEU A 130 7.07 -10.72 1.23
CA LEU A 130 6.78 -9.40 1.79
C LEU A 130 5.35 -9.37 2.32
N ILE A 131 5.16 -9.03 3.59
CA ILE A 131 3.83 -8.98 4.23
C ILE A 131 3.45 -7.52 4.49
N LEU A 132 2.51 -7.00 3.70
CA LEU A 132 2.01 -5.62 3.81
C LEU A 132 0.59 -5.63 4.35
N ASN A 133 0.29 -4.69 5.25
CA ASN A 133 -1.11 -4.45 5.62
C ASN A 133 -1.78 -3.64 4.51
N ASP A 134 -2.96 -4.07 4.06
CA ASP A 134 -3.69 -3.41 2.97
C ASP A 134 -4.01 -1.93 3.27
N ALA A 135 -4.05 -1.53 4.56
CA ALA A 135 -4.19 -0.14 4.96
C ALA A 135 -3.10 0.77 4.38
N VAL A 136 -1.87 0.25 4.17
CA VAL A 136 -0.75 1.03 3.63
C VAL A 136 -1.09 1.65 2.27
N PHE A 137 -1.91 0.97 1.46
CA PHE A 137 -2.32 1.46 0.15
C PHE A 137 -3.42 2.52 0.22
N THR A 138 -4.21 2.56 1.30
CA THR A 138 -5.39 3.42 1.40
C THR A 138 -5.11 4.77 2.05
N LEU A 139 -3.97 4.92 2.75
CA LEU A 139 -3.62 6.11 3.54
C LEU A 139 -3.61 7.43 2.75
N ASN A 140 -3.42 7.38 1.43
CA ASN A 140 -3.35 8.57 0.57
C ASN A 140 -4.41 8.60 -0.52
N GLY A 141 -5.52 7.91 -0.27
CA GLY A 141 -6.68 7.88 -1.14
C GLY A 141 -6.49 7.03 -2.40
N GLU A 142 -7.55 7.01 -3.21
CA GLU A 142 -7.73 6.09 -4.33
C GLU A 142 -6.62 6.21 -5.39
N LYS A 143 -6.16 7.43 -5.67
CA LYS A 143 -5.12 7.68 -6.67
C LYS A 143 -3.80 7.04 -6.27
N TYR A 144 -3.38 7.22 -5.01
CA TYR A 144 -2.15 6.61 -4.51
C TYR A 144 -2.25 5.09 -4.49
N LEU A 145 -3.39 4.55 -4.03
CA LEU A 145 -3.66 3.10 -4.06
C LEU A 145 -3.39 2.53 -5.45
N LYS A 146 -3.99 3.13 -6.49
CA LYS A 146 -3.83 2.66 -7.87
C LYS A 146 -2.37 2.75 -8.34
N GLU A 147 -1.70 3.86 -8.06
CA GLU A 147 -0.29 4.05 -8.42
C GLU A 147 0.64 3.05 -7.68
N ALA A 148 0.37 2.77 -6.40
CA ALA A 148 1.16 1.85 -5.58
C ALA A 148 0.99 0.40 -6.04
N ILE A 149 -0.24 -0.05 -6.31
CA ILE A 149 -0.50 -1.40 -6.82
C ILE A 149 0.06 -1.57 -8.23
N PHE A 150 -0.08 -0.58 -9.11
CA PHE A 150 0.59 -0.58 -10.41
C PHE A 150 2.11 -0.68 -10.25
N THR A 151 2.70 0.06 -9.32
CA THR A 151 4.15 0.00 -9.09
C THR A 151 4.58 -1.38 -8.59
N LEU A 152 3.86 -1.98 -7.64
CA LEU A 152 4.17 -3.33 -7.15
C LEU A 152 4.05 -4.38 -8.26
N CYS A 153 2.88 -4.48 -8.90
CA CYS A 153 2.60 -5.53 -9.87
C CYS A 153 3.33 -5.29 -11.19
N SER A 154 3.19 -4.09 -11.74
CA SER A 154 3.57 -3.80 -13.13
C SER A 154 5.01 -3.32 -13.26
N VAL A 155 5.51 -2.56 -12.29
CA VAL A 155 6.89 -2.01 -12.30
C VAL A 155 7.87 -2.92 -11.55
N LEU A 156 7.47 -3.55 -10.45
CA LEU A 156 8.36 -4.35 -9.60
C LEU A 156 8.12 -5.86 -9.75
N CYS A 157 7.10 -6.27 -10.51
CA CYS A 157 6.73 -7.67 -10.74
C CYS A 157 6.45 -8.44 -9.45
N PHE A 158 5.85 -7.79 -8.46
CA PHE A 158 5.30 -8.51 -7.32
C PHE A 158 4.04 -9.28 -7.72
N ILE A 159 3.92 -10.46 -7.13
CA ILE A 159 2.80 -11.37 -7.24
C ILE A 159 2.08 -11.35 -5.89
N PRO A 160 0.83 -10.86 -5.81
CA PRO A 160 0.01 -10.99 -4.63
C PRO A 160 -0.41 -12.45 -4.45
N HIS A 161 -0.31 -12.96 -3.23
CA HIS A 161 -0.92 -14.25 -2.89
C HIS A 161 -2.37 -13.96 -2.55
N MET A 162 -3.28 -14.38 -3.44
CA MET A 162 -4.71 -14.27 -3.21
C MET A 162 -5.10 -15.23 -2.08
N THR A 163 -5.84 -14.73 -1.10
CA THR A 163 -6.39 -15.57 -0.03
C THR A 163 -7.85 -15.88 -0.33
N SER A 164 -8.37 -16.99 0.20
CA SER A 164 -9.81 -17.29 0.12
C SER A 164 -10.68 -16.19 0.72
N GLN A 165 -10.13 -15.33 1.57
CA GLN A 165 -10.81 -14.16 2.13
C GLN A 165 -10.95 -12.98 1.15
N ASP A 166 -10.23 -12.98 0.02
CA ASP A 166 -10.41 -11.97 -1.03
C ASP A 166 -11.79 -12.10 -1.74
N GLU A 167 -12.50 -13.21 -1.55
CA GLU A 167 -13.87 -13.42 -2.03
C GLU A 167 -14.92 -12.86 -1.04
N ASP A 168 -14.70 -13.02 0.28
CA ASP A 168 -15.67 -12.67 1.35
C ASP A 168 -15.40 -11.35 2.10
N SER A 169 -14.31 -10.63 1.81
CA SER A 169 -13.79 -9.52 2.63
C SER A 169 -14.62 -8.23 2.68
N THR A 170 -15.83 -8.17 2.10
CA THR A 170 -16.76 -7.06 2.36
C THR A 170 -17.35 -7.12 3.78
N ALA A 171 -17.21 -8.25 4.49
CA ALA A 171 -17.80 -8.46 5.81
C ALA A 171 -16.87 -8.21 7.03
N SER A 172 -15.56 -7.99 6.84
CA SER A 172 -14.59 -7.86 7.95
C SER A 172 -14.12 -6.42 8.22
N GLY A 173 -14.14 -6.03 9.49
CA GLY A 173 -13.93 -4.66 9.99
C GLY A 173 -12.49 -4.16 10.07
N ALA A 174 -11.49 -4.86 9.52
CA ALA A 174 -10.10 -4.41 9.50
C ALA A 174 -9.42 -4.67 8.15
N PHE A 175 -8.39 -3.89 7.82
CA PHE A 175 -7.51 -4.20 6.68
C PHE A 175 -6.65 -5.42 6.98
N GLN A 176 -6.57 -6.31 6.00
CA GLN A 176 -5.86 -7.58 6.14
C GLN A 176 -4.39 -7.45 5.77
N ASP A 177 -3.60 -8.42 6.24
CA ASP A 177 -2.23 -8.58 5.79
C ASP A 177 -2.19 -9.40 4.50
N ARG A 178 -1.53 -8.85 3.49
CA ARG A 178 -1.36 -9.49 2.19
C ARG A 178 0.09 -9.89 1.99
N VAL A 179 0.27 -11.12 1.52
CA VAL A 179 1.58 -11.69 1.19
C VAL A 179 1.90 -11.41 -0.28
N TRP A 180 3.13 -10.99 -0.53
CA TRP A 180 3.65 -10.66 -1.85
C TRP A 180 4.99 -11.33 -2.08
N THR A 181 5.21 -11.87 -3.28
CA THR A 181 6.50 -12.44 -3.70
C THR A 181 6.95 -11.82 -5.01
N LEU A 182 8.26 -11.75 -5.27
CA LEU A 182 8.73 -11.35 -6.60
C LEU A 182 8.46 -12.45 -7.62
N GLY A 183 8.07 -12.05 -8.83
CA GLY A 183 8.00 -12.94 -9.97
C GLY A 183 9.37 -13.50 -10.36
N SER A 184 9.37 -14.70 -10.94
CA SER A 184 10.58 -15.45 -11.35
C SER A 184 11.47 -14.72 -12.37
N ILE A 185 10.95 -13.70 -13.03
CA ILE A 185 11.65 -12.84 -14.00
C ILE A 185 12.60 -11.82 -13.35
N VAL A 186 12.49 -11.57 -12.04
CA VAL A 186 13.22 -10.48 -11.37
C VAL A 186 14.63 -10.89 -10.93
N ASN A 187 15.61 -10.79 -11.81
CA ASN A 187 17.00 -11.13 -11.48
C ASN A 187 17.72 -10.13 -10.52
N ASP A 188 18.89 -10.55 -10.02
CA ASP A 188 19.81 -9.76 -9.19
C ASP A 188 20.14 -8.38 -9.76
N ALA A 189 20.27 -8.26 -11.08
CA ALA A 189 20.63 -7.00 -11.72
C ALA A 189 19.47 -5.99 -11.59
N SER A 190 18.23 -6.44 -11.78
CA SER A 190 17.01 -5.65 -11.55
C SER A 190 16.90 -5.21 -10.10
N LEU A 191 17.07 -6.13 -9.13
CA LEU A 191 17.07 -5.79 -7.70
C LEU A 191 18.14 -4.74 -7.37
N LYS A 192 19.37 -4.92 -7.86
CA LYS A 192 20.46 -3.96 -7.65
C LYS A 192 20.15 -2.59 -8.27
N ARG A 193 19.45 -2.53 -9.41
CA ARG A 193 19.00 -1.27 -10.01
C ARG A 193 17.97 -0.59 -9.11
N TRP A 194 16.94 -1.28 -8.65
CA TRP A 194 15.91 -0.69 -7.78
C TRP A 194 16.45 -0.26 -6.42
N ILE A 195 17.35 -1.04 -5.81
CA ILE A 195 18.06 -0.65 -4.59
C ILE A 195 18.83 0.67 -4.82
N ARG A 196 19.50 0.83 -5.97
CA ARG A 196 20.19 2.08 -6.31
C ARG A 196 19.21 3.25 -6.47
N VAL A 197 18.05 3.05 -7.09
CA VAL A 197 16.99 4.06 -7.23
C VAL A 197 16.51 4.57 -5.87
N LEU A 198 16.26 3.66 -4.92
CA LEU A 198 15.82 3.99 -3.57
C LEU A 198 16.93 4.69 -2.76
N LYS A 199 18.16 4.16 -2.80
CA LYS A 199 19.30 4.76 -2.09
C LYS A 199 19.67 6.16 -2.59
N LYS A 200 19.54 6.41 -3.90
CA LYS A 200 19.77 7.76 -4.49
C LYS A 200 18.82 8.81 -3.88
N ARG A 201 17.64 8.40 -3.43
CA ARG A 201 16.64 9.25 -2.76
C ARG A 201 16.77 9.27 -1.25
N LYS A 202 17.85 8.71 -0.70
CA LYS A 202 18.09 8.61 0.75
C LYS A 202 16.97 7.87 1.49
N VAL A 203 16.34 6.89 0.83
CA VAL A 203 15.42 5.98 1.51
C VAL A 203 16.24 5.14 2.49
N GLU A 204 15.87 5.19 3.76
CA GLU A 204 16.48 4.38 4.82
C GLU A 204 15.74 3.04 4.95
N GLN A 205 16.41 2.03 5.50
CA GLN A 205 15.78 0.74 5.73
C GLN A 205 14.69 0.84 6.80
N GLY A 206 13.49 0.40 6.44
CA GLY A 206 12.35 0.35 7.34
C GLY A 206 12.27 -0.98 8.09
N VAL A 207 11.42 -1.01 9.11
CA VAL A 207 10.96 -2.25 9.73
C VAL A 207 9.91 -2.85 8.83
N VAL A 208 10.12 -4.08 8.36
CA VAL A 208 9.22 -4.78 7.44
C VAL A 208 9.08 -6.22 7.87
N ARG A 209 7.87 -6.77 7.69
CA ARG A 209 7.62 -8.20 7.92
C ARG A 209 7.99 -8.97 6.67
N ILE A 210 9.10 -9.71 6.76
CA ILE A 210 9.59 -10.58 5.69
C ILE A 210 9.67 -12.00 6.23
N ARG A 211 9.16 -12.95 5.45
CA ARG A 211 9.32 -14.39 5.69
C ARG A 211 10.17 -15.00 4.58
N GLU A 212 10.98 -16.01 4.91
CA GLU A 212 11.62 -16.86 3.89
C GLU A 212 10.81 -18.13 3.71
N THR A 213 10.59 -18.53 2.45
CA THR A 213 9.93 -19.80 2.14
C THR A 213 10.92 -20.95 2.17
N GLU A 214 10.44 -22.18 1.99
CA GLU A 214 11.31 -23.34 1.78
C GLU A 214 11.80 -23.44 0.32
N THR A 215 11.23 -22.63 -0.58
CA THR A 215 11.56 -22.61 -2.00
C THR A 215 12.90 -21.93 -2.25
N SER A 216 13.78 -22.61 -2.97
CA SER A 216 15.06 -22.05 -3.40
C SER A 216 14.85 -20.91 -4.40
N CYS A 217 15.58 -19.82 -4.23
CA CYS A 217 15.51 -18.68 -5.12
C CYS A 217 16.37 -18.91 -6.37
N LEU A 218 15.77 -18.80 -7.56
CA LEU A 218 16.46 -18.99 -8.85
C LEU A 218 17.60 -17.97 -9.10
N HIS A 219 17.63 -16.87 -8.36
CA HIS A 219 18.65 -15.83 -8.47
C HIS A 219 20.04 -16.29 -8.02
N GLN A 220 20.13 -17.44 -7.35
CA GLN A 220 21.39 -18.12 -7.06
C GLN A 220 21.46 -19.46 -7.80
N LYS A 221 21.53 -19.44 -9.15
CA LYS A 221 22.20 -20.55 -9.83
C LYS A 221 23.62 -20.60 -9.23
N PRO A 222 24.05 -21.73 -8.64
CA PRO A 222 25.39 -21.82 -8.09
C PRO A 222 26.35 -21.42 -9.20
N ARG A 223 27.28 -20.50 -8.89
CA ARG A 223 28.48 -20.33 -9.72
C ARG A 223 28.97 -21.75 -9.96
N ARG A 224 28.85 -22.24 -11.20
CA ARG A 224 29.51 -23.49 -11.59
C ARG A 224 30.97 -23.26 -11.23
N SER A 225 31.42 -23.88 -10.14
CA SER A 225 32.83 -24.07 -9.89
C SER A 225 33.32 -24.74 -11.15
N TRP A 226 34.15 -24.05 -11.93
CA TRP A 226 34.97 -24.71 -12.91
C TRP A 226 35.85 -25.67 -12.11
N CYS A 227 35.42 -26.93 -12.02
CA CYS A 227 36.34 -28.00 -11.67
C CYS A 227 37.26 -28.13 -12.87
N SER A 228 38.44 -27.53 -12.75
CA SER A 228 39.59 -27.90 -13.54
C SER A 228 39.92 -29.36 -13.23
N PHE A 229 39.72 -30.24 -14.19
CA PHE A 229 40.40 -31.53 -14.31
C PHE A 229 40.74 -31.73 -15.78
#